data_AF-A0A0A6X1D2-F1
#
_entry.id   AF-A0A0A6X1D2-F1
#
_cell.length_a   1.000
_cell.length_b   1.000
_cell.length_c   1.000
_cell.angle_alpha   90.00
_cell.angle_beta   90.00
_cell.angle_gamma   90.00
#
_symmetry.space_group_name_H-M   'P 1'
#
loop_
_entity.id
_entity.type
_entity.pdbx_description
1 polymer ?
#
loop_
_entity_poly.entity_id
_entity_poly.type
_entity_poly.pdbx_seq_one_letter_code
_entity_poly.pdbx_strand_id
1 'polypeptide(L)'
;IHLYDFGLLPPEGHRELAEVRPQVENAFAAAWRGEAEVDGFNELVLLAGLTWRQVVVLRAYAKYLRQTGNVFSQRYLESTFTAYPEIAVLLVKLFETRFSPALQVGEVERARRAAEIRD
;
A
#
# COMPACT_ATOMS: atom_id res chain seq x y z
N ILE A 1 36.50 -7.21 -11.56
CA ILE A 1 35.01 -7.33 -11.51
C ILE A 1 34.68 -7.72 -10.08
N HIS A 2 34.04 -6.84 -9.31
CA HIS A 2 33.56 -7.17 -7.97
C HIS A 2 32.14 -7.68 -8.09
N LEU A 3 31.93 -8.97 -7.80
CA LEU A 3 30.60 -9.54 -7.67
C LEU A 3 30.19 -9.34 -6.20
N TYR A 4 29.26 -8.43 -5.96
CA TYR A 4 28.65 -8.28 -4.65
C TYR A 4 27.46 -9.24 -4.59
N ASP A 5 27.52 -10.19 -3.67
CA ASP A 5 26.38 -11.03 -3.31
C ASP A 5 25.63 -10.36 -2.15
N PHE A 6 24.35 -10.09 -2.35
CA PHE A 6 23.47 -9.55 -1.33
C PHE A 6 22.17 -10.35 -1.31
N GLY A 7 21.86 -10.89 -0.13
CA GLY A 7 20.58 -11.54 0.14
C GLY A 7 19.54 -10.53 0.61
N LEU A 8 18.28 -10.79 0.29
CA LEU A 8 17.14 -10.06 0.81
C LEU A 8 16.43 -10.94 1.85
N LEU A 9 16.18 -10.39 3.04
CA LEU A 9 15.32 -11.02 4.03
C LEU A 9 13.92 -10.40 3.92
N PRO A 10 12.91 -11.15 3.45
CA PRO A 10 11.54 -10.64 3.41
C PRO A 10 10.97 -10.53 4.84
N PRO A 11 9.98 -9.65 5.07
CA PRO A 11 9.32 -9.55 6.36
C PRO A 11 8.60 -10.86 6.71
N GLU A 12 8.40 -11.11 8.00
CA GLU A 12 7.60 -12.22 8.48
C GLU A 12 6.15 -12.09 7.96
N GLY A 13 5.55 -13.20 7.54
CA GLY A 13 4.19 -13.19 6.99
C GLY A 13 4.09 -12.58 5.59
N HIS A 14 5.20 -12.36 4.88
CA HIS A 14 5.16 -12.02 3.46
C HIS A 14 4.42 -13.10 2.67
N ARG A 15 3.73 -12.67 1.62
CA ARG A 15 3.15 -13.57 0.63
C ARG A 15 4.25 -14.29 -0.14
N GLU A 16 3.91 -15.43 -0.73
CA GLU A 16 4.83 -16.16 -1.59
C GLU A 16 5.40 -15.23 -2.67
N LEU A 17 6.73 -15.19 -2.80
CA LEU A 17 7.41 -14.22 -3.67
C LEU A 17 6.96 -14.35 -5.14
N ALA A 18 6.56 -15.55 -5.56
CA ALA A 18 6.01 -15.78 -6.88
C ALA A 18 4.68 -15.02 -7.12
N GLU A 19 3.87 -14.82 -6.09
CA GLU A 19 2.57 -14.13 -6.17
C GLU A 19 2.72 -12.61 -6.29
N VAL A 20 3.76 -12.07 -5.64
CA VAL A 20 3.97 -10.61 -5.53
C VAL A 20 5.12 -10.09 -6.39
N ARG A 21 5.81 -10.98 -7.13
CA ARG A 21 6.94 -10.63 -8.01
C ARG A 21 6.67 -9.39 -8.86
N PRO A 22 5.58 -9.28 -9.66
CA PRO A 22 5.41 -8.11 -10.52
C PRO A 22 5.20 -6.83 -9.72
N GLN A 23 4.56 -6.89 -8.54
CA GLN A 23 4.40 -5.73 -7.66
C GLN A 23 5.73 -5.30 -7.06
N VAL A 24 6.56 -6.25 -6.62
CA VAL A 24 7.91 -5.99 -6.08
C VAL A 24 8.81 -5.37 -7.14
N GLU A 25 8.88 -5.96 -8.33
CA GLU A 25 9.69 -5.44 -9.44
C GLU A 25 9.25 -4.01 -9.84
N ASN A 26 7.94 -3.78 -9.95
CA ASN A 26 7.40 -2.46 -10.25
C ASN A 26 7.66 -1.44 -9.13
N ALA A 27 7.51 -1.84 -7.86
CA ALA A 27 7.77 -0.97 -6.72
C ALA A 27 9.25 -0.61 -6.61
N PHE A 28 10.14 -1.58 -6.81
CA PHE A 28 11.58 -1.36 -6.86
C PHE A 28 11.94 -0.37 -7.97
N ALA A 29 11.44 -0.59 -9.19
CA ALA A 29 11.72 0.29 -10.31
C ALA A 29 11.16 1.71 -10.10
N ALA A 30 9.98 1.85 -9.49
CA ALA A 30 9.39 3.14 -9.14
C ALA A 30 10.23 3.88 -8.08
N ALA A 31 10.68 3.18 -7.03
CA ALA A 31 11.56 3.76 -6.02
C ALA A 31 12.91 4.20 -6.61
N TRP A 32 13.49 3.39 -7.49
CA TRP A 32 14.74 3.70 -8.18
C TRP A 32 14.64 4.98 -9.03
N ARG A 33 13.47 5.21 -9.65
CA ARG A 33 13.20 6.42 -10.44
C ARG A 33 12.74 7.62 -9.60
N GLY A 34 12.58 7.46 -8.28
CA GLY A 34 12.07 8.51 -7.39
C GLY A 34 10.56 8.74 -7.49
N GLU A 35 9.80 7.81 -8.09
CA GLU A 35 8.33 7.88 -8.21
C GLU A 35 7.61 7.41 -6.94
N ALA A 36 8.31 6.62 -6.11
CA ALA A 36 7.83 6.12 -4.83
C ALA A 36 8.88 6.38 -3.73
N GLU A 37 8.40 6.71 -2.53
CA GLU A 37 9.26 6.90 -1.36
C GLU A 37 9.79 5.55 -0.85
N VAL A 38 10.98 5.56 -0.23
CA VAL A 38 11.60 4.38 0.41
C VAL A 38 11.37 4.46 1.91
N ASP A 39 10.25 3.91 2.38
CA ASP A 39 9.84 3.89 3.78
C ASP A 39 9.13 2.58 4.16
N GLY A 40 8.68 2.47 5.42
CA GLY A 40 8.09 1.24 5.95
C GLY A 40 6.78 0.81 5.28
N PHE A 41 6.08 1.72 4.58
CA PHE A 41 4.88 1.34 3.83
C PHE A 41 5.17 0.38 2.68
N ASN A 42 6.40 0.35 2.16
CA ASN A 42 6.77 -0.52 1.05
C ASN A 42 6.73 -2.01 1.43
N GLU A 43 6.79 -2.36 2.71
CA GLU A 43 6.59 -3.73 3.18
C GLU A 43 5.22 -4.28 2.78
N LEU A 44 4.20 -3.41 2.63
CA LEU A 44 2.87 -3.80 2.17
C LEU A 44 2.83 -4.37 0.74
N VAL A 45 3.86 -4.10 -0.06
CA VAL A 45 4.00 -4.75 -1.37
C VAL A 45 4.21 -6.25 -1.18
N LEU A 46 5.02 -6.65 -0.20
CA LEU A 46 5.33 -8.04 0.12
C LEU A 46 4.25 -8.69 1.01
N LEU A 47 3.74 -7.96 2.00
CA LEU A 47 2.76 -8.47 2.96
C LEU A 47 1.34 -8.54 2.38
N ALA A 48 0.93 -7.52 1.61
CA ALA A 48 -0.44 -7.36 1.14
C ALA A 48 -0.59 -7.48 -0.38
N GLY A 49 0.52 -7.62 -1.14
CA GLY A 49 0.47 -7.66 -2.59
C GLY A 49 0.01 -6.35 -3.23
N LEU A 50 0.09 -5.23 -2.49
CA LEU A 50 -0.30 -3.91 -2.98
C LEU A 50 0.68 -3.40 -4.03
N THR A 51 0.17 -2.69 -5.02
CA THR A 51 1.01 -1.94 -5.95
C THR A 51 1.61 -0.70 -5.26
N TRP A 52 2.74 -0.20 -5.76
CA TRP A 52 3.36 1.02 -5.21
C TRP A 52 2.40 2.23 -5.24
N ARG A 53 1.49 2.31 -6.22
CA ARG A 53 0.48 3.38 -6.29
C ARG A 53 -0.55 3.27 -5.17
N GLN A 54 -0.99 2.05 -4.85
CA GLN A 54 -1.88 1.81 -3.72
C GLN A 54 -1.19 2.12 -2.39
N VAL A 55 0.10 1.79 -2.27
CA VAL A 55 0.93 2.19 -1.12
C VAL A 55 1.02 3.72 -0.98
N VAL A 56 1.15 4.45 -2.10
CA VAL A 56 1.12 5.93 -2.10
C VAL A 56 -0.21 6.48 -1.55
N VAL A 57 -1.36 5.83 -1.82
CA VAL A 57 -2.65 6.24 -1.26
C VAL A 57 -2.63 6.13 0.28
N LEU A 58 -2.14 5.03 0.83
CA LEU A 58 -2.03 4.86 2.29
C LEU A 58 -1.07 5.86 2.93
N ARG A 59 0.06 6.13 2.26
CA ARG A 59 1.01 7.17 2.67
C ARG A 59 0.38 8.56 2.66
N ALA A 60 -0.45 8.85 1.65
CA ALA A 60 -1.18 10.11 1.58
C ALA A 60 -2.17 10.26 2.75
N TYR A 61 -2.87 9.19 3.14
CA TYR A 61 -3.69 9.21 4.35
C TYR A 61 -2.88 9.49 5.61
N ALA A 62 -1.73 8.83 5.78
CA ALA A 62 -0.87 9.07 6.93
C ALA A 62 -0.39 10.53 7.00
N LYS A 63 0.04 11.09 5.86
CA LYS A 63 0.47 12.50 5.77
C LYS A 63 -0.68 13.47 6.03
N TYR A 64 -1.87 13.19 5.50
CA TYR A 64 -3.05 14.00 5.72
C TYR A 64 -3.49 14.01 7.20
N LEU A 65 -3.53 12.83 7.84
CA LEU A 65 -3.86 12.73 9.27
C LEU A 65 -2.91 13.56 10.13
N ARG A 66 -1.60 13.55 9.81
CA ARG A 66 -0.61 14.40 10.48
C ARG A 66 -0.89 15.89 10.29
N GLN A 67 -1.30 16.32 9.10
CA GLN A 67 -1.66 17.71 8.83
C GLN A 67 -2.89 18.16 9.63
N THR A 68 -3.85 17.26 9.85
CA THR A 68 -5.08 17.56 10.61
C THR A 68 -4.90 17.43 12.14
N GLY A 69 -3.65 17.32 12.62
CA GLY A 69 -3.33 17.33 14.05
C GLY A 69 -3.35 15.96 14.74
N ASN A 70 -3.28 14.86 13.99
CA ASN A 70 -3.12 13.54 14.60
C ASN A 70 -1.75 13.41 15.30
N VAL A 71 -1.75 12.82 16.49
CA VAL A 71 -0.58 12.61 17.35
C VAL A 71 0.28 11.41 16.92
N PHE A 72 -0.22 10.54 16.04
CA PHE A 72 0.52 9.36 15.59
C PHE A 72 1.62 9.72 14.60
N SER A 73 2.81 9.14 14.81
CA SER A 73 3.93 9.28 13.88
C SER A 73 3.71 8.46 12.60
N GLN A 74 4.38 8.85 11.51
CA GLN A 74 4.36 8.07 10.28
C GLN A 74 4.81 6.62 10.53
N ARG A 75 5.89 6.44 11.30
CA ARG A 75 6.43 5.12 11.67
C ARG A 75 5.41 4.26 12.42
N TYR A 76 4.59 4.87 13.28
CA TYR A 76 3.53 4.16 13.97
C TYR A 76 2.43 3.68 13.00
N LEU A 77 2.06 4.52 12.03
CA LEU A 77 1.10 4.13 10.99
C LEU A 77 1.66 3.04 10.07
N GLU A 78 2.93 3.15 9.67
CA GLU A 78 3.64 2.09 8.94
C GLU A 78 3.56 0.77 9.70
N SER A 79 3.99 0.74 10.96
CA SER A 79 3.95 -0.48 11.79
C SER A 79 2.54 -1.02 11.99
N THR A 80 1.54 -0.14 12.07
CA THR A 80 0.14 -0.56 12.21
C THR A 80 -0.34 -1.24 10.93
N PHE A 81 -0.06 -0.67 9.77
CA PHE A 81 -0.47 -1.29 8.51
C PHE A 81 0.28 -2.59 8.23
N THR A 82 1.57 -2.68 8.55
CA THR A 82 2.33 -3.92 8.37
C THR A 82 1.92 -5.01 9.35
N ALA A 83 1.47 -4.65 10.56
CA ALA A 83 0.86 -5.60 11.49
C ALA A 83 -0.55 -6.07 11.05
N TYR A 84 -1.28 -5.24 10.30
CA TYR A 84 -2.64 -5.53 9.83
C TYR A 84 -2.78 -5.31 8.30
N PRO A 85 -2.07 -6.10 7.47
CA PRO A 85 -2.02 -5.89 6.02
C PRO A 85 -3.39 -6.00 5.35
N GLU A 86 -4.28 -6.85 5.85
CA GLU A 86 -5.65 -6.98 5.32
C GLU A 86 -6.48 -5.70 5.50
N ILE A 87 -6.27 -4.95 6.59
CA ILE A 87 -6.93 -3.64 6.77
C ILE A 87 -6.41 -2.64 5.74
N ALA A 88 -5.11 -2.67 5.44
CA ALA A 88 -4.52 -1.84 4.39
C ALA A 88 -5.17 -2.13 3.02
N VAL A 89 -5.40 -3.41 2.70
CA VAL A 89 -6.11 -3.83 1.48
C VAL A 89 -7.55 -3.30 1.47
N LEU A 90 -8.29 -3.42 2.57
CA LEU A 90 -9.66 -2.92 2.66
C LEU A 90 -9.76 -1.41 2.47
N LEU A 91 -8.82 -0.63 3.04
CA LEU A 91 -8.77 0.82 2.84
C LEU A 91 -8.49 1.20 1.39
N VAL A 92 -7.56 0.49 0.74
CA VAL A 92 -7.29 0.69 -0.69
C VAL A 92 -8.53 0.34 -1.53
N LYS A 93 -9.18 -0.79 -1.25
CA LYS A 93 -10.40 -1.21 -1.94
C LYS A 93 -11.52 -0.18 -1.77
N LEU A 94 -11.66 0.40 -0.57
CA LEU A 94 -12.62 1.47 -0.30
C LEU A 94 -12.30 2.72 -1.14
N PHE A 95 -11.02 3.13 -1.19
CA PHE A 95 -10.57 4.24 -2.00
C PHE A 95 -10.87 4.02 -3.48
N GLU A 96 -10.49 2.87 -4.04
CA GLU A 96 -10.70 2.56 -5.46
C GLU A 96 -12.19 2.46 -5.80
N THR A 97 -13.01 1.89 -4.92
CA THR A 97 -14.46 1.83 -5.11
C THR A 97 -15.08 3.22 -5.21
N ARG A 98 -14.62 4.15 -4.36
CA ARG A 98 -15.12 5.53 -4.37
C ARG A 98 -14.60 6.36 -5.53
N PHE A 99 -13.32 6.22 -5.87
CA PHE A 99 -12.62 7.20 -6.71
C PHE A 99 -12.10 6.66 -8.03
N SER A 100 -12.10 5.35 -8.27
CA SER A 100 -11.57 4.80 -9.53
C SER A 100 -12.44 5.20 -10.72
N PRO A 101 -11.90 5.93 -11.72
CA PRO A 101 -12.64 6.29 -12.92
C PRO A 101 -13.00 5.05 -13.76
N ALA A 102 -12.23 3.96 -13.62
CA ALA A 102 -12.45 2.71 -14.35
C ALA A 102 -13.74 1.98 -13.92
N LEU A 103 -14.29 2.25 -12.73
CA LEU A 103 -15.46 1.53 -12.22
C LEU A 103 -16.76 1.84 -13.00
N GLN A 104 -16.80 2.85 -13.87
CA GLN A 104 -17.92 3.22 -14.76
C GLN A 104 -19.33 3.06 -14.17
N VAL A 105 -19.50 3.37 -12.88
CA VAL A 105 -20.79 3.36 -12.18
C VAL A 105 -21.09 4.73 -11.61
N GLY A 106 -22.39 5.02 -11.48
CA GLY A 106 -22.89 6.26 -10.88
C GLY A 106 -22.54 6.38 -9.39
N GLU A 107 -22.60 7.60 -8.87
CA GLU A 107 -22.21 7.93 -7.49
C GLU A 107 -22.97 7.13 -6.42
N VAL A 108 -24.29 6.93 -6.63
CA VAL A 108 -25.14 6.14 -5.72
C VAL A 108 -24.63 4.70 -5.58
N GLU A 109 -24.27 4.08 -6.70
CA GLU A 109 -23.76 2.71 -6.70
C GLU A 109 -22.36 2.60 -6.08
N ARG A 110 -21.51 3.61 -6.28
CA ARG A 110 -20.21 3.69 -5.57
C ARG A 110 -20.40 3.78 -4.06
N ALA A 111 -21.32 4.61 -3.61
CA ALA A 111 -21.62 4.77 -2.19
C ALA A 111 -22.14 3.47 -1.56
N ARG A 112 -23.02 2.74 -2.27
CA ARG A 112 -23.52 1.42 -1.83
C ARG A 112 -22.39 0.41 -1.70
N ARG A 113 -21.58 0.20 -2.74
CA ARG A 113 -20.43 -0.73 -2.71
C ARG A 113 -19.41 -0.35 -1.65
N ALA A 114 -19.18 0.93 -1.44
CA ALA A 114 -18.27 1.43 -0.42
C ALA A 114 -18.80 1.15 1.02
N ALA A 115 -20.12 1.13 1.22
CA ALA A 115 -20.71 0.75 2.50
C ALA A 115 -20.49 -0.74 2.80
N GLU A 116 -20.65 -1.60 1.80
CA GLU A 116 -20.46 -3.06 1.93
C GLU A 116 -19.02 -3.47 2.28
N ILE A 117 -18.01 -2.63 2.01
CA ILE A 117 -16.62 -2.89 2.39
C ILE A 117 -16.36 -2.58 3.88
N ARG A 118 -17.24 -1.79 4.51
CA ARG A 118 -17.11 -1.38 5.93
C ARG A 118 -17.73 -2.37 6.90
N ASP A 119 -18.61 -3.24 6.42
CA ASP A 119 -19.33 -4.26 7.19
C ASP A 119 -18.59 -5.60 7.13
#